data_AF-A0A9P7J7Z0-F1
#
_entry.id   AF-A0A9P7J7Z0-F1
#
_cell.length_a   1.000
_cell.length_b   1.000
_cell.length_c   1.000
_cell.angle_alpha   90.00
_cell.angle_beta   90.00
_cell.angle_gamma   90.00
#
_symmetry.space_group_name_H-M   'P 1'
#
loop_
_entity.id
_entity.type
_entity.pdbx_description
1 polymer ?
#
loop_
_entity_poly.entity_id
_entity_poly.type
_entity_poly.pdbx_seq_one_letter_code
_entity_poly.pdbx_strand_id
1 'polypeptide(L)'
;MTHASLVCCRWQPGDVAILKVLHLWMISNSIKFTIDGLENLTLQPTHRLELAQLYSIPQWIAPAIHKIILLSLVNTTNTEAAQMGWCKEAWSGFWWKKVAHVILHPTNPLPLAQTLQLIIEAPLPDELDGLEVKERIIEGVIRAVTLYFSSL
;
A
#
# COMPACT_ATOMS: atom_id res chain seq x y z
N MET A 1 -1.88 -24.11 23.02
CA MET A 1 -0.66 -23.59 22.38
C MET A 1 -0.85 -23.67 20.87
N THR A 2 -1.35 -22.59 20.28
CA THR A 2 -1.70 -22.49 18.86
C THR A 2 -0.51 -21.89 18.12
N HIS A 3 0.19 -22.70 17.33
CA HIS A 3 1.19 -22.23 16.37
C HIS A 3 0.48 -21.54 15.20
N ALA A 4 0.63 -20.22 15.10
CA ALA A 4 0.33 -19.49 13.88
C ALA A 4 1.48 -19.72 12.88
N SER A 5 1.33 -20.68 11.97
CA SER A 5 2.18 -20.80 10.79
C SER A 5 1.87 -19.65 9.83
N LEU A 6 2.69 -18.61 9.84
CA LEU A 6 2.79 -17.64 8.75
C LEU A 6 3.46 -18.35 7.57
N VAL A 7 2.63 -18.83 6.65
CA VAL A 7 3.04 -19.40 5.37
C VAL A 7 3.70 -18.28 4.56
N CYS A 8 5.03 -18.30 4.53
CA CYS A 8 5.86 -17.51 3.64
C CYS A 8 5.63 -18.02 2.20
N CYS A 9 4.66 -17.46 1.48
CA CYS A 9 4.39 -17.77 0.09
C CYS A 9 5.59 -17.33 -0.77
N ARG A 10 6.41 -18.31 -1.15
CA ARG A 10 7.60 -18.18 -2.00
C ARG A 10 7.17 -17.87 -3.45
N TRP A 11 7.55 -16.69 -3.93
CA TRP A 11 7.48 -16.23 -5.32
C TRP A 11 7.89 -17.31 -6.33
N GLN A 12 7.31 -17.33 -7.54
CA GLN A 12 8.05 -17.89 -8.68
C GLN A 12 9.18 -16.90 -9.01
N PRO A 13 10.47 -17.25 -8.77
CA PRO A 13 11.57 -16.28 -8.85
C PRO A 13 11.76 -15.68 -10.26
N GLY A 14 11.16 -16.28 -11.29
CA GLY A 14 11.37 -15.93 -12.69
C GLY A 14 10.92 -14.53 -13.04
N ASP A 15 9.67 -14.16 -12.76
CA ASP A 15 9.09 -12.93 -13.33
C ASP A 15 9.68 -11.65 -12.72
N VAL A 16 9.96 -11.66 -11.41
CA VAL A 16 10.62 -10.55 -10.72
C VAL A 16 12.09 -10.44 -11.14
N ALA A 17 12.78 -11.58 -11.33
CA ALA A 17 14.15 -11.58 -11.85
C ALA A 17 14.21 -11.04 -13.28
N ILE A 18 13.24 -11.40 -14.12
CA ILE A 18 13.10 -10.87 -15.48
C ILE A 18 12.89 -9.35 -15.42
N LEU A 19 11.97 -8.84 -14.60
CA LEU A 19 11.75 -7.41 -14.46
C LEU A 19 13.04 -6.68 -13.99
N LYS A 20 13.79 -7.28 -13.06
CA LYS A 20 15.08 -6.75 -12.60
C LYS A 20 16.10 -6.61 -13.73
N VAL A 21 16.28 -7.66 -14.53
CA VAL A 21 17.21 -7.66 -15.66
C VAL A 21 16.75 -6.68 -16.72
N LEU A 22 15.47 -6.68 -17.09
CA LEU A 22 14.94 -5.75 -18.10
C LEU A 22 15.11 -4.29 -17.71
N HIS A 23 14.89 -3.97 -16.43
CA HIS A 23 15.11 -2.64 -15.89
C HIS A 23 16.60 -2.24 -15.89
N LEU A 24 17.49 -3.15 -15.48
CA LEU A 24 18.94 -2.92 -15.49
C LEU A 24 19.47 -2.61 -16.91
N TRP A 25 18.87 -3.21 -17.94
CA TRP A 25 19.27 -3.03 -19.34
C TRP A 25 18.41 -1.99 -20.09
N MET A 26 17.49 -1.32 -19.40
CA MET A 26 16.60 -0.29 -19.96
C MET A 26 15.82 -0.74 -21.22
N ILE A 27 15.38 -1.99 -21.27
CA ILE A 27 14.65 -2.55 -22.42
C ILE A 27 13.16 -2.21 -22.28
N SER A 28 12.78 -0.98 -22.63
CA SER A 28 11.45 -0.38 -22.34
C SER A 28 10.25 -1.20 -22.80
N ASN A 29 10.31 -1.78 -24.01
CA ASN A 29 9.21 -2.60 -24.55
C ASN A 29 8.98 -3.88 -23.73
N SER A 30 10.07 -4.50 -23.29
CA SER A 30 10.01 -5.72 -22.48
C SER A 30 9.57 -5.40 -21.05
N ILE A 31 9.99 -4.27 -20.47
CA ILE A 31 9.50 -3.81 -19.17
C ILE A 31 7.98 -3.66 -19.21
N LYS A 32 7.44 -3.00 -20.24
CA LYS A 32 5.98 -2.85 -20.40
C LYS A 32 5.29 -4.21 -20.50
N PHE A 33 5.79 -5.10 -21.34
CA PHE A 33 5.22 -6.45 -21.50
C PHE A 33 5.24 -7.25 -20.18
N THR A 34 6.33 -7.19 -19.41
CA THR A 34 6.42 -7.85 -18.11
C THR A 34 5.47 -7.24 -17.08
N ILE A 35 5.32 -5.92 -17.06
CA ILE A 35 4.33 -5.24 -16.20
C ILE A 35 2.93 -5.74 -16.53
N ASP A 36 2.54 -5.73 -17.81
CA ASP A 36 1.22 -6.21 -18.26
C ASP A 36 0.99 -7.69 -17.87
N GLY A 37 2.03 -8.53 -17.97
CA GLY A 37 1.99 -9.92 -17.51
C GLY A 37 1.78 -10.05 -16.00
N LEU A 38 2.51 -9.25 -15.21
CA LEU A 38 2.40 -9.21 -13.76
C LEU A 38 1.06 -8.64 -13.28
N GLU A 39 0.38 -7.79 -14.06
CA GLU A 39 -0.96 -7.30 -13.70
C GLU A 39 -2.00 -8.42 -13.62
N ASN A 40 -1.84 -9.45 -14.45
CA ASN A 40 -2.70 -10.63 -14.45
C ASN A 40 -2.39 -11.60 -13.31
N LEU A 41 -1.24 -11.45 -12.65
CA LEU A 41 -0.89 -12.26 -11.49
C LEU A 41 -1.58 -11.72 -10.23
N THR A 42 -2.04 -12.65 -9.38
CA THR A 42 -2.58 -12.30 -8.07
C THR A 42 -1.43 -12.02 -7.10
N LEU A 43 -0.78 -10.87 -7.25
CA LEU A 43 0.25 -10.41 -6.34
C LEU A 43 -0.38 -9.92 -5.03
N GLN A 44 0.30 -10.22 -3.91
CA GLN A 44 -0.04 -9.61 -2.63
C GLN A 44 0.13 -8.08 -2.75
N PRO A 45 -0.76 -7.28 -2.14
CA PRO A 45 -0.68 -5.82 -2.24
C PRO A 45 0.65 -5.24 -1.77
N THR A 46 1.24 -5.79 -0.70
CA THR A 46 2.56 -5.38 -0.19
C THR A 46 3.66 -5.60 -1.23
N HIS A 47 3.70 -6.79 -1.82
CA HIS A 47 4.62 -7.14 -2.90
C HIS A 47 4.44 -6.25 -4.14
N ARG A 48 3.19 -5.94 -4.51
CA ARG A 48 2.90 -5.06 -5.64
C ARG A 48 3.39 -3.64 -5.38
N LEU A 49 3.27 -3.14 -4.16
CA LEU A 49 3.78 -1.84 -3.75
C LEU A 49 5.32 -1.79 -3.80
N GLU A 50 5.99 -2.83 -3.32
CA GLU A 50 7.45 -2.95 -3.35
C GLU A 50 7.98 -2.87 -4.79
N LEU A 51 7.45 -3.70 -5.69
CA LEU A 51 7.84 -3.69 -7.11
C LEU A 51 7.52 -2.33 -7.76
N ALA A 52 6.41 -1.70 -7.39
CA ALA A 52 6.02 -0.41 -7.90
C ALA A 52 7.02 0.70 -7.53
N GLN A 53 7.55 0.66 -6.30
CA GLN A 53 8.58 1.60 -5.86
C GLN A 53 9.94 1.29 -6.50
N LEU A 54 10.35 0.01 -6.50
CA LEU A 54 11.66 -0.42 -6.98
C LEU A 54 11.85 -0.14 -8.48
N TYR A 55 10.80 -0.32 -9.28
CA TYR A 55 10.85 -0.17 -10.73
C TYR A 55 10.09 1.05 -11.24
N SER A 56 9.71 1.98 -10.36
CA SER A 56 8.99 3.21 -10.69
C SER A 56 7.74 2.96 -11.56
N ILE A 57 6.84 2.08 -11.09
CA ILE A 57 5.58 1.70 -11.76
C ILE A 57 4.41 2.44 -11.07
N PRO A 58 4.15 3.71 -11.40
CA PRO A 58 3.24 4.57 -10.64
C PRO A 58 1.79 4.04 -10.59
N GLN A 59 1.33 3.39 -11.66
CA GLN A 59 -0.03 2.85 -11.74
C GLN A 59 -0.32 1.75 -10.71
N TRP A 60 0.71 1.15 -10.10
CA TRP A 60 0.54 0.11 -9.08
C TRP A 60 0.54 0.63 -7.65
N ILE A 61 1.07 1.83 -7.40
CA ILE A 61 1.25 2.36 -6.04
C ILE A 61 -0.10 2.57 -5.35
N ALA A 62 -1.01 3.35 -5.97
CA ALA A 62 -2.29 3.66 -5.35
C ALA A 62 -3.20 2.43 -5.15
N PRO A 63 -3.38 1.51 -6.13
CA PRO A 63 -4.16 0.30 -5.93
C PRO A 63 -3.58 -0.61 -4.84
N ALA A 64 -2.25 -0.72 -4.76
CA ALA A 64 -1.59 -1.52 -3.74
C ALA A 64 -1.82 -0.96 -2.34
N ILE A 65 -1.58 0.34 -2.13
CA ILE A 65 -1.82 1.01 -0.85
C ILE A 65 -3.28 0.92 -0.43
N HIS A 66 -4.21 1.22 -1.34
CA HIS A 66 -5.64 1.12 -1.07
C HIS A 66 -6.03 -0.29 -0.60
N LYS A 67 -5.49 -1.33 -1.25
CA LYS A 67 -5.78 -2.71 -0.88
C LYS A 67 -5.13 -3.12 0.45
N ILE A 68 -3.93 -2.62 0.76
CA ILE A 68 -3.30 -2.82 2.08
C ILE A 68 -4.15 -2.21 3.20
N ILE A 69 -4.65 -0.99 3.01
CA ILE A 69 -5.53 -0.32 3.97
C ILE A 69 -6.83 -1.12 4.14
N LEU A 70 -7.48 -1.52 3.03
CA LEU A 70 -8.71 -2.31 3.09
C LEU A 70 -8.51 -3.64 3.82
N LEU A 71 -7.40 -4.35 3.56
CA LEU A 71 -7.09 -5.59 4.27
C LEU A 71 -6.89 -5.38 5.77
N SER A 72 -6.36 -4.22 6.17
CA SER A 72 -6.18 -3.86 7.57
C SER A 72 -7.52 -3.56 8.26
N LEU A 73 -8.47 -3.00 7.52
CA LEU A 73 -9.82 -2.67 8.01
C LEU A 73 -10.74 -3.90 8.09
N VAL A 74 -10.66 -4.83 7.14
CA VAL A 74 -11.54 -6.02 7.08
C VAL A 74 -11.33 -6.98 8.26
N ASN A 75 -10.21 -6.88 8.97
CA ASN A 75 -9.93 -7.77 10.10
C ASN A 75 -10.60 -7.30 11.42
N THR A 76 -11.38 -6.22 11.41
CA THR A 76 -12.21 -5.81 12.55
C THR A 76 -13.61 -6.45 12.44
N THR A 77 -14.12 -6.99 13.55
CA THR A 77 -15.25 -7.94 13.60
C THR A 77 -16.59 -7.41 13.05
N ASN A 78 -17.42 -8.34 12.56
CA ASN A 78 -18.68 -8.18 11.78
C ASN A 78 -19.75 -7.17 12.26
N THR A 79 -19.65 -6.59 13.45
CA THR A 79 -20.62 -5.59 13.96
C THR A 79 -20.38 -4.17 13.43
N GLU A 80 -19.24 -3.91 12.78
CA GLU A 80 -18.80 -2.56 12.34
C GLU A 80 -19.02 -2.27 10.84
N ALA A 81 -19.64 -3.20 10.09
CA ALA A 81 -19.72 -3.14 8.62
C ALA A 81 -20.42 -1.87 8.07
N ALA A 82 -21.36 -1.29 8.82
CA ALA A 82 -22.03 -0.04 8.44
C ALA A 82 -21.14 1.20 8.65
N GLN A 83 -20.31 1.23 9.71
CA GLN A 83 -19.32 2.29 9.93
C GLN A 83 -18.15 2.21 8.93
N MET A 84 -17.89 1.02 8.39
CA MET A 84 -16.79 0.76 7.46
C MET A 84 -16.97 1.41 6.08
N GLY A 85 -18.22 1.61 5.63
CA GLY A 85 -18.53 2.28 4.36
C GLY A 85 -18.11 3.75 4.35
N TRP A 86 -18.53 4.50 5.37
CA TRP A 86 -18.20 5.93 5.50
C TRP A 86 -16.71 6.15 5.81
N CYS A 87 -16.08 5.28 6.60
CA CYS A 87 -14.63 5.33 6.82
C CYS A 87 -13.84 5.19 5.50
N LYS A 88 -14.29 4.31 4.60
CA LYS A 88 -13.62 4.10 3.32
C LYS A 88 -13.67 5.34 2.43
N GLU A 89 -14.82 6.00 2.34
CA GLU A 89 -14.99 7.22 1.55
C GLU A 89 -14.22 8.40 2.14
N ALA A 90 -14.35 8.63 3.44
CA ALA A 90 -13.63 9.69 4.15
C ALA A 90 -12.11 9.51 4.03
N TRP A 91 -11.62 8.28 4.22
CA TRP A 91 -10.20 7.97 4.07
C TRP A 91 -9.72 8.10 2.62
N SER A 92 -10.49 7.65 1.65
CA SER A 92 -10.17 7.86 0.22
C SER A 92 -10.05 9.35 -0.09
N GLY A 93 -11.01 10.15 0.38
CA GLY A 93 -10.99 11.60 0.24
C GLY A 93 -9.75 12.24 0.87
N PHE A 94 -9.45 11.87 2.11
CA PHE A 94 -8.25 12.32 2.83
C PHE A 94 -6.96 11.93 2.08
N TRP A 95 -6.84 10.66 1.68
CA TRP A 95 -5.69 10.13 0.96
C TRP A 95 -5.40 10.94 -0.29
N TRP A 96 -6.39 11.08 -1.18
CA TRP A 96 -6.20 11.79 -2.44
C TRP A 96 -5.95 13.29 -2.26
N LYS A 97 -6.64 13.93 -1.29
CA LYS A 97 -6.49 15.37 -1.05
C LYS A 97 -5.20 15.74 -0.31
N LYS A 98 -4.70 14.89 0.59
CA LYS A 98 -3.64 15.26 1.56
C LYS A 98 -2.35 14.46 1.45
N VAL A 99 -2.44 13.19 1.06
CA VAL A 99 -1.29 12.26 1.16
C VAL A 99 -0.73 11.91 -0.21
N ALA A 100 -1.60 11.53 -1.14
CA ALA A 100 -1.22 11.03 -2.46
C ALA A 100 -0.36 12.02 -3.24
N HIS A 101 -0.69 13.31 -3.20
CA HIS A 101 0.03 14.33 -3.97
C HIS A 101 1.47 14.55 -3.48
N VAL A 102 1.75 14.27 -2.19
CA VAL A 102 3.10 14.42 -1.63
C VAL A 102 3.94 13.17 -1.88
N ILE A 103 3.34 11.99 -1.80
CA ILE A 103 4.03 10.72 -2.08
C ILE A 103 4.28 10.55 -3.58
N LEU A 104 3.29 10.85 -4.41
CA LEU A 104 3.32 10.60 -5.85
C LEU A 104 3.86 11.80 -6.64
N HIS A 105 4.54 12.75 -5.97
CA HIS A 105 5.07 13.93 -6.63
C HIS A 105 6.18 13.52 -7.63
N PRO A 106 6.10 13.92 -8.92
CA PRO A 106 6.97 13.38 -9.96
C PRO A 106 8.44 13.79 -9.81
N THR A 107 8.72 14.90 -9.14
CA THR A 107 10.08 15.46 -9.02
C THR A 107 10.63 15.50 -7.60
N ASN A 108 9.78 15.33 -6.59
CA ASN A 108 10.18 15.44 -5.19
C ASN A 108 9.21 14.69 -4.28
N PRO A 109 9.14 13.36 -4.42
CA PRO A 109 8.29 12.56 -3.55
C PRO A 109 8.78 12.67 -2.11
N LEU A 110 7.84 12.79 -1.17
CA LEU A 110 8.19 12.81 0.25
C LEU A 110 8.79 11.45 0.66
N PRO A 111 9.90 11.42 1.42
CA PRO A 111 10.39 10.19 2.01
C PRO A 111 9.31 9.54 2.88
N LEU A 112 9.21 8.21 2.86
CA LEU A 112 8.15 7.47 3.55
C LEU A 112 8.05 7.79 5.05
N ALA A 113 9.18 8.03 5.72
CA ALA A 113 9.20 8.45 7.12
C ALA A 113 8.48 9.78 7.37
N GLN A 114 8.67 10.75 6.46
CA GLN A 114 7.98 12.04 6.52
C GLN A 114 6.51 11.91 6.09
N THR A 115 6.19 10.98 5.19
CA THR A 115 4.80 10.65 4.83
C THR A 115 4.02 10.13 6.03
N LEU A 116 4.63 9.23 6.80
CA LEU A 116 4.04 8.73 8.04
C LEU A 116 3.80 9.86 9.04
N GLN A 117 4.80 10.73 9.22
CA GLN A 117 4.67 11.90 10.08
C GLN A 117 3.49 12.79 9.63
N LEU A 118 3.37 13.04 8.32
CA LEU A 118 2.28 13.81 7.73
C LEU A 118 0.92 13.16 7.98
N ILE A 119 0.80 11.84 7.90
CA ILE A 119 -0.45 11.12 8.19
C ILE A 119 -0.79 11.22 9.69
N ILE A 120 0.20 11.13 10.57
CA ILE A 120 0.03 11.20 12.04
C ILE A 120 -0.40 12.62 12.47
N GLU A 121 0.23 13.64 11.90
CA GLU A 121 0.01 15.05 12.25
C GLU A 121 -1.19 15.67 11.54
N ALA A 122 -1.67 15.08 10.45
CA ALA A 122 -2.78 15.64 9.71
C ALA A 122 -4.05 15.72 10.58
N PRO A 123 -4.76 16.87 10.54
CA PRO A 123 -6.09 16.96 11.12
C PRO A 123 -6.99 15.96 10.41
N LEU A 124 -7.80 15.24 11.19
CA LEU A 124 -8.84 14.37 10.64
C LEU A 124 -9.79 15.21 9.78
N PRO A 125 -10.37 14.61 8.72
CA PRO A 125 -11.57 15.17 8.12
C PRO A 125 -12.60 15.45 9.22
N ASP A 126 -13.23 16.62 9.19
CA ASP A 126 -14.28 17.02 10.16
C ASP A 126 -15.42 15.98 10.25
N GLU A 127 -15.55 15.12 9.24
CA GLU A 127 -16.50 14.02 9.11
C GLU A 127 -16.13 12.77 9.95
N LEU A 128 -14.94 12.71 10.55
CA LEU A 128 -14.40 11.59 11.33
C LEU A 128 -14.19 11.96 12.82
N ASP A 129 -15.07 12.80 13.37
CA ASP A 129 -14.94 13.32 14.74
C ASP A 129 -15.15 12.19 15.77
N GLY A 130 -14.06 11.50 16.10
CA GLY A 130 -14.00 10.37 17.02
C GLY A 130 -12.57 9.86 17.17
N LEU A 131 -11.99 10.04 18.36
CA LEU A 131 -10.59 9.68 18.67
C LEU A 131 -10.27 8.21 18.32
N GLU A 132 -11.24 7.30 18.51
CA GLU A 132 -11.07 5.86 18.27
C GLU A 132 -10.80 5.52 16.81
N VAL A 133 -11.41 6.25 15.87
CA VAL A 133 -11.21 6.00 14.43
C VAL A 133 -9.82 6.47 13.99
N LYS A 134 -9.34 7.57 14.59
CA LYS A 134 -7.98 8.08 14.36
C LYS A 134 -6.93 7.06 14.75
N GLU A 135 -7.03 6.54 15.98
CA GLU A 135 -6.07 5.57 16.50
C GLU A 135 -6.07 4.31 15.65
N ARG A 136 -7.23 3.77 15.27
CA ARG A 136 -7.31 2.58 14.41
C ARG A 136 -6.74 2.80 13.02
N ILE A 137 -6.95 3.98 12.42
CA ILE A 137 -6.37 4.32 11.12
C ILE A 137 -4.86 4.46 11.23
N ILE A 138 -4.37 5.18 12.24
CA ILE A 138 -2.93 5.37 12.49
C ILE A 138 -2.28 4.01 12.76
N GLU A 139 -2.85 3.18 13.63
CA GLU A 139 -2.37 1.82 13.88
C GLU A 139 -2.39 0.97 12.62
N GLY A 140 -3.45 1.06 11.81
CA GLY A 140 -3.54 0.36 10.52
C GLY A 140 -2.43 0.77 9.56
N VAL A 141 -2.15 2.08 9.47
CA VAL A 141 -1.08 2.64 8.63
C VAL A 141 0.30 2.25 9.18
N ILE A 142 0.55 2.42 10.48
CA ILE A 142 1.79 2.05 11.15
C ILE A 142 2.05 0.55 10.97
N ARG A 143 1.04 -0.30 11.20
CA ARG A 143 1.16 -1.75 11.05
C ARG A 143 1.42 -2.14 9.60
N ALA A 144 0.73 -1.54 8.64
CA ALA A 144 0.98 -1.74 7.22
C ALA A 144 2.42 -1.39 6.83
N VAL A 145 2.93 -0.26 7.30
CA VAL A 145 4.29 0.18 7.01
C VAL A 145 5.33 -0.67 7.76
N THR A 146 5.07 -1.05 9.01
CA THR A 146 5.96 -1.91 9.80
C THR A 146 6.08 -3.30 9.19
N LEU A 147 4.96 -3.89 8.75
CA LEU A 147 4.96 -5.18 8.04
C LEU A 147 5.76 -5.11 6.74
N TYR A 148 5.65 -4.00 6.00
CA TYR A 148 6.44 -3.76 4.80
C TYR A 148 7.95 -3.74 5.08
N PHE A 149 8.39 -3.03 6.12
CA PHE A 149 9.81 -2.95 6.47
C PHE A 149 10.37 -4.24 7.09
N SER A 150 9.53 -5.02 7.77
CA SER A 150 9.95 -6.30 8.36
C SER A 150 10.10 -7.41 7.31
N SER A 151 9.61 -7.20 6.09
CA SER A 151 9.77 -8.13 4.95
C SER A 151 10.98 -7.82 4.07
N LEU A 152 11.69 -6.72 4.32
CA LEU A 152 12.96 -6.36 3.69
C LEU A 152 14.14 -6.94 4.46
#